data_AF-A0A1C5PNA0-F1
#
_entry.id   AF-A0A1C5PNA0-F1
#
_cell.length_a   1.000
_cell.length_b   1.000
_cell.length_c   1.000
_cell.angle_alpha   90.00
_cell.angle_beta   90.00
_cell.angle_gamma   90.00
#
_symmetry.space_group_name_H-M   'P 1'
#
loop_
_entity.id
_entity.type
_entity.pdbx_description
1 polymer ?
#
loop_
_entity_poly.entity_id
_entity_poly.type
_entity_poly.pdbx_seq_one_letter_code
_entity_poly.pdbx_strand_id
1 'polypeptide(L)'
;MKIEIGKDFPQCFIPSYPEEFKLFSHFETTARIPTVLLAITTWKENGKPNVCFHAWSCFHGDKIAFFAVMGNLYQHTHTYANI
;
A
#
# COMPACT_ATOMS: atom_id res chain seq x y z
N MET A 1 -15.23 -20.86 11.10
CA MET A 1 -16.07 -19.64 11.04
C MET A 1 -16.00 -19.11 9.62
N LYS A 2 -17.12 -19.10 8.88
CA LYS A 2 -17.17 -18.56 7.51
C LYS A 2 -17.45 -17.06 7.63
N ILE A 3 -16.44 -16.24 7.39
CA ILE A 3 -16.60 -14.78 7.29
C ILE A 3 -16.98 -14.52 5.82
N GLU A 4 -18.21 -14.10 5.59
CA GLU A 4 -18.71 -13.74 4.26
C GLU A 4 -18.95 -12.24 4.24
N ILE A 5 -18.32 -11.56 3.29
CA ILE A 5 -18.43 -10.11 3.13
C ILE A 5 -19.21 -9.91 1.84
N GLY A 6 -20.40 -9.32 1.99
CA GLY A 6 -21.26 -8.99 0.86
C GLY A 6 -20.62 -7.94 -0.05
N LYS A 7 -21.24 -7.68 -1.21
CA LYS A 7 -20.78 -6.63 -2.13
C LYS A 7 -21.10 -5.22 -1.61
N ASP A 8 -22.08 -5.11 -0.72
CA ASP A 8 -22.50 -3.84 -0.14
C ASP A 8 -21.49 -3.35 0.89
N PHE A 9 -21.23 -2.05 0.90
CA PHE A 9 -20.32 -1.44 1.85
C PHE A 9 -20.85 -1.58 3.29
N PRO A 10 -20.07 -2.17 4.23
CA PRO A 10 -20.52 -2.35 5.60
C PRO A 10 -20.78 -1.01 6.31
N GLN A 11 -22.00 -0.78 6.80
CA GLN A 11 -22.36 0.47 7.50
C GLN A 11 -21.60 0.70 8.80
N CYS A 12 -21.04 -0.36 9.41
CA CYS A 12 -20.23 -0.26 10.62
C CYS A 12 -18.79 0.20 10.37
N PHE A 13 -18.36 0.34 9.11
CA PHE A 13 -17.01 0.78 8.80
C PHE A 13 -16.91 2.29 8.93
N ILE A 14 -16.09 2.72 9.89
CA ILE A 14 -15.81 4.12 10.15
C ILE A 14 -14.42 4.40 9.56
N PRO A 15 -14.30 5.32 8.58
CA PRO A 15 -13.00 5.66 8.04
C PRO A 15 -12.16 6.37 9.10
N SER A 16 -10.89 5.99 9.17
CA SER A 16 -9.85 6.60 9.99
C SER A 16 -9.43 7.98 9.45
N TYR A 17 -9.65 8.23 8.16
CA TYR A 17 -9.45 9.53 7.48
C TYR A 17 -10.41 9.67 6.28
N PRO A 18 -10.74 10.90 5.82
CA PRO A 18 -11.90 11.15 4.93
C PRO A 18 -11.95 10.36 3.62
N GLU A 19 -10.80 9.94 3.09
CA GLU A 19 -10.67 9.24 1.82
C GLU A 19 -10.39 7.73 1.94
N GLU A 20 -10.30 7.15 3.14
CA GLU A 20 -9.83 5.76 3.33
C GLU A 20 -10.54 4.76 2.42
N PHE A 21 -11.86 4.68 2.48
CA PHE A 21 -12.66 3.74 1.66
C PHE A 21 -12.95 4.23 0.24
N LYS A 22 -12.44 5.42 -0.13
CA LYS A 22 -12.39 5.88 -1.53
C LYS A 22 -11.08 5.46 -2.20
N LEU A 23 -10.00 5.40 -1.43
CA LEU A 23 -8.66 5.02 -1.90
C LEU A 23 -8.45 3.51 -1.83
N PHE A 24 -8.95 2.87 -0.78
CA PHE A 24 -8.76 1.44 -0.52
C PHE A 24 -10.09 0.72 -0.48
N SER A 25 -10.09 -0.52 -0.99
CA SER A 25 -11.27 -1.37 -0.91
C SER A 25 -11.53 -1.78 0.54
N HIS A 26 -12.78 -1.75 0.98
CA HIS A 26 -13.17 -2.26 2.30
C HIS A 26 -12.81 -3.75 2.48
N PHE A 27 -12.66 -4.49 1.38
CA PHE A 27 -12.17 -5.87 1.46
C PHE A 27 -10.74 -5.94 2.02
N GLU A 28 -9.90 -4.94 1.79
CA GLU A 28 -8.52 -4.92 2.29
C GLU A 28 -8.46 -4.81 3.81
N THR A 29 -9.37 -4.06 4.44
CA THR A 29 -9.43 -3.95 5.92
C THR A 29 -9.94 -5.24 6.58
N THR A 30 -10.59 -6.10 5.81
CA THR A 30 -11.09 -7.39 6.27
C THR A 30 -10.22 -8.58 5.91
N ALA A 31 -9.39 -8.43 4.88
CA ALA A 31 -8.43 -9.43 4.46
C ALA A 31 -7.37 -9.53 5.56
N ARG A 32 -7.51 -10.54 6.44
CA ARG A 32 -6.52 -10.87 7.48
C ARG A 32 -5.28 -11.53 6.87
N ILE A 33 -4.67 -10.90 5.88
CA ILE A 33 -3.43 -11.37 5.27
C ILE A 33 -2.29 -10.62 5.96
N PRO A 34 -1.44 -11.29 6.75
CA PRO A 34 -0.26 -10.65 7.30
C PRO A 34 0.66 -10.21 6.15
N THR A 35 1.07 -8.96 6.14
CA THR A 35 2.01 -8.41 5.15
C THR A 35 3.25 -7.88 5.83
N VAL A 36 4.41 -8.13 5.22
CA VAL A 36 5.66 -7.50 5.66
C VAL A 36 5.57 -5.99 5.40
N LEU A 37 6.01 -5.19 6.37
CA LEU A 37 6.17 -3.76 6.20
C LEU A 37 7.57 -3.45 5.68
N LEU A 38 7.65 -2.74 4.56
CA LEU A 38 8.92 -2.38 3.93
C LEU A 38 9.17 -0.88 4.07
N ALA A 39 10.43 -0.49 4.25
CA ALA A 39 10.85 0.90 4.24
C ALA A 39 11.43 1.24 2.86
N ILE A 40 10.70 2.04 2.08
CA ILE A 40 11.19 2.57 0.81
C ILE A 40 12.00 3.81 1.13
N THR A 41 13.30 3.79 0.79
CA THR A 41 14.19 4.94 0.97
C THR A 41 14.61 5.52 -0.36
N THR A 42 14.59 6.84 -0.48
CA THR A 42 15.04 7.57 -1.67
C THR A 42 15.57 8.95 -1.27
N TRP A 43 15.94 9.76 -2.27
CA TRP A 43 16.37 11.14 -2.12
C TRP A 43 15.31 12.09 -2.71
N LYS A 44 15.01 13.17 -1.99
CA LYS A 44 14.26 14.29 -2.55
C LYS A 44 15.13 15.06 -3.54
N GLU A 45 14.51 15.85 -4.40
CA GLU A 45 15.19 16.78 -5.32
C GLU A 45 16.17 17.72 -4.59
N ASN A 46 15.85 18.10 -3.36
CA ASN A 46 16.71 18.93 -2.51
C ASN A 46 17.87 18.18 -1.82
N GLY A 47 18.14 16.93 -2.19
CA GLY A 47 19.23 16.11 -1.65
C GLY A 47 19.03 15.62 -0.22
N LYS A 48 17.86 15.84 0.40
CA LYS A 48 17.54 15.30 1.74
C LYS A 48 16.93 13.90 1.63
N PRO A 49 17.14 13.01 2.62
CA PRO A 49 16.58 11.67 2.60
C PRO A 49 15.05 11.69 2.66
N ASN A 50 14.45 10.63 2.10
CA ASN A 50 13.02 10.33 2.15
C ASN A 50 12.83 8.87 2.59
N VAL A 51 11.80 8.61 3.39
CA VAL A 51 11.40 7.27 3.80
C VAL A 51 9.87 7.15 3.80
N CYS A 52 9.36 6.05 3.27
CA CYS A 52 7.95 5.70 3.33
C CYS A 52 7.79 4.23 3.68
N PHE A 53 6.98 3.96 4.71
CA PHE A 53 6.57 2.60 5.00
C PHE A 53 5.49 2.16 4.03
N HIS A 54 5.69 1.02 3.40
CA HIS A 54 4.80 0.49 2.39
C HIS A 54 4.54 -1.01 2.62
N ALA A 55 3.28 -1.38 2.49
CA ALA A 55 2.82 -2.75 2.40
C ALA A 55 2.47 -3.05 0.93
N TRP A 56 2.22 -4.31 0.59
CA TRP A 56 1.85 -4.74 -0.77
C TRP A 56 2.95 -4.69 -1.82
N SER A 57 4.22 -4.77 -1.41
CA SER A 57 5.29 -5.05 -2.37
C SER A 57 5.48 -6.53 -2.59
N CYS A 58 5.85 -6.90 -3.81
CA CYS A 58 6.45 -8.19 -4.11
C CYS A 58 7.80 -8.02 -4.82
N PHE A 59 8.67 -9.00 -4.61
CA PHE A 59 9.97 -9.04 -5.24
C PHE A 59 9.97 -10.20 -6.22
N HIS A 60 10.31 -9.92 -7.48
CA HIS A 60 10.31 -10.90 -8.55
C HIS A 60 11.57 -10.77 -9.37
N GLY A 61 12.01 -11.85 -9.99
CA GLY A 61 13.22 -11.82 -10.80
C GLY A 61 13.87 -13.19 -10.98
N ASP A 62 14.93 -13.18 -11.76
CA ASP A 62 15.79 -14.32 -12.05
C ASP A 62 17.27 -13.90 -12.04
N LYS A 63 18.13 -14.71 -12.66
CA LYS A 63 19.58 -14.44 -12.69
C LYS A 63 19.97 -13.20 -13.49
N ILE A 64 19.08 -12.67 -14.32
CA ILE A 64 19.39 -11.55 -15.23
C ILE A 64 18.68 -10.26 -14.82
N ALA A 65 17.60 -10.32 -14.05
CA ALA A 65 16.91 -9.12 -13.54
C ALA A 65 16.19 -9.36 -12.22
N PHE A 66 16.14 -8.32 -11.39
CA PHE A 66 15.38 -8.29 -10.14
C PHE A 66 14.52 -7.03 -10.08
N PHE A 67 13.26 -7.20 -9.70
CA PHE A 67 12.24 -6.16 -9.69
C PHE A 67 11.60 -6.09 -8.31
N ALA A 68 11.47 -4.86 -7.80
CA ALA A 68 10.58 -4.55 -6.69
C ALA A 68 9.29 -3.98 -7.29
N VAL A 69 8.19 -4.72 -7.16
CA VAL A 69 6.86 -4.26 -7.59
C VAL A 69 6.15 -3.71 -6.37
N MET A 70 5.89 -2.41 -6.37
CA MET A 70 5.23 -1.69 -5.27
C MET A 70 3.81 -1.34 -5.70
N GLY A 71 2.85 -2.21 -5.36
CA GLY A 71 1.45 -2.03 -5.74
C GLY A 71 0.78 -0.89 -4.96
N ASN A 72 -0.12 -0.17 -5.59
CA ASN A 72 -0.89 0.91 -4.94
C ASN A 72 -0.03 2.02 -4.28
N LEU A 73 1.17 2.29 -4.80
CA LEU A 73 1.91 3.48 -4.39
C LEU A 73 1.15 4.73 -4.85
N TYR A 74 0.53 5.42 -3.90
CA TYR A 74 -0.39 6.51 -4.20
C TYR A 74 0.35 7.72 -4.81
N GLN A 75 -0.12 8.17 -5.98
CA GLN A 75 0.56 9.17 -6.81
C GLN A 75 0.68 10.55 -6.14
N HIS A 76 -0.21 10.85 -5.20
CA HIS A 76 -0.22 12.11 -4.46
C HIS A 76 0.62 12.05 -3.17
N THR A 77 1.53 11.09 -3.04
CA THR A 77 2.45 10.98 -1.90
C THR A 77 3.85 11.49 -2.24
N HIS A 78 4.58 11.93 -1.20
CA HIS A 78 5.96 12.42 -1.37
C HIS A 78 6.92 11.39 -1.98
N THR A 79 6.64 10.10 -1.80
CA THR A 79 7.54 9.03 -2.25
C THR A 79 7.36 8.74 -3.72
N TYR A 80 6.13 8.81 -4.22
CA TYR A 80 5.87 8.69 -5.66
C TYR A 80 6.62 9.77 -6.46
N ALA A 81 6.70 10.99 -5.94
CA ALA A 81 7.43 12.08 -6.57
C ALA A 81 8.97 11.92 -6.55
N ASN A 82 9.51 10.90 -5.87
CA ASN A 82 10.95 10.73 -5.66
C ASN A 82 11.48 9.35 -6.10
N ILE A 83 10.68 8.55 -6.80
CA ILE A 83 11.09 7.25 -7.35
C ILE A 83 11.11 7.35 -8.89
#